data_AF-A0A7E4ULM5-F1
#
_entry.id   AF-A0A7E4ULM5-F1
#
_cell.length_a   1.000
_cell.length_b   1.000
_cell.length_c   1.000
_cell.angle_alpha   90.00
_cell.angle_beta   90.00
_cell.angle_gamma   90.00
#
_symmetry.space_group_name_H-M   'P 1'
#
loop_
_entity.id
_entity.type
_entity.pdbx_description
1 polymer ?
#
loop_
_entity_poly.entity_id
_entity_poly.type
_entity_poly.pdbx_seq_one_letter_code
_entity_poly.pdbx_strand_id
1 'polypeptide(L)'
;MIATVSLRLWLTICIITSLFLMLNGYEGHKVIRRVKRERAFDLLRLERALDSALPDSSRLGDIPVRDLKSAVDDDTKCQEKCNTDLKIGLDMVKAHTAFGSMGVPSVLDELDLQMFCRLDTAHDRCLRACGFEIQFNMRDYVCVDHYSEMLANLPCFNYASPQLKRQCGSRTCGPYKELEVSVLGFAQRCRSLVCDLVCTHRVLRTQCGGAAGVRAFRFLLDYTRTQVTAWMQDTARNSAKSVADVMPRSCSRLFCERFDATNCTYVPSSQP
;
A
#
# COMPACT_ATOMS: atom_id res chain seq x y z
N MET A 1 -73.26 -2.58 -20.27
CA MET A 1 -72.63 -3.81 -19.72
C MET A 1 -71.18 -3.96 -20.22
N ILE A 2 -70.26 -3.03 -19.91
CA ILE A 2 -68.84 -3.14 -20.35
C ILE A 2 -67.83 -2.86 -19.20
N ALA A 3 -68.27 -2.34 -18.05
CA ALA A 3 -67.34 -1.93 -16.99
C ALA A 3 -66.92 -3.04 -15.99
N THR A 4 -67.54 -4.22 -16.01
CA THR A 4 -67.27 -5.28 -15.00
C THR A 4 -66.26 -6.34 -15.43
N VAL A 5 -65.88 -6.37 -16.72
CA VAL A 5 -64.95 -7.37 -17.27
C VAL A 5 -63.47 -6.99 -17.03
N SER A 6 -63.17 -5.68 -16.92
CA SER A 6 -61.79 -5.19 -16.79
C SER A 6 -61.16 -5.49 -15.41
N LEU A 7 -61.96 -5.46 -14.34
CA LEU A 7 -61.44 -5.64 -12.98
C LEU A 7 -61.05 -7.11 -12.68
N ARG A 8 -61.80 -8.07 -13.25
CA ARG A 8 -61.48 -9.51 -13.08
C ARG A 8 -60.22 -9.91 -13.82
N LEU A 9 -59.94 -9.29 -14.97
CA LEU A 9 -58.74 -9.56 -15.76
C LEU A 9 -57.46 -9.00 -15.09
N TRP A 10 -57.56 -7.84 -14.43
CA TRP A 10 -56.45 -7.27 -13.68
C TRP A 10 -56.11 -8.06 -12.41
N LEU A 11 -57.14 -8.56 -11.69
CA LEU A 11 -56.93 -9.40 -10.51
C LEU A 11 -56.30 -10.75 -10.85
N THR A 12 -56.67 -11.38 -11.97
CA THR A 12 -56.05 -12.64 -12.39
C THR A 12 -54.60 -12.44 -12.84
N ILE A 13 -54.30 -11.35 -13.55
CA ILE A 13 -52.91 -11.03 -13.95
C ILE A 13 -52.02 -10.78 -12.71
N CYS A 14 -52.50 -10.05 -11.70
CA CYS A 14 -51.74 -9.82 -10.46
C CYS A 14 -51.51 -11.10 -9.63
N ILE A 15 -52.48 -12.01 -9.60
CA ILE A 15 -52.32 -13.29 -8.90
C ILE A 15 -51.30 -14.18 -9.64
N ILE A 16 -51.35 -14.22 -10.98
CA ILE A 16 -50.43 -15.03 -11.78
C ILE A 16 -48.99 -14.49 -11.66
N THR A 17 -48.77 -13.17 -11.70
CA THR A 17 -47.41 -12.60 -11.54
C THR A 17 -46.86 -12.80 -10.13
N SER A 18 -47.71 -12.73 -9.10
CA SER A 18 -47.30 -13.03 -7.72
C SER A 18 -46.96 -14.51 -7.52
N LEU A 19 -47.70 -15.42 -8.17
CA LEU A 19 -47.40 -16.86 -8.16
C LEU A 19 -46.09 -17.17 -8.91
N PHE A 20 -45.83 -16.47 -10.02
CA PHE A 20 -44.62 -16.64 -10.83
C PHE A 20 -43.36 -16.13 -10.11
N LEU A 21 -43.48 -15.05 -9.32
CA LEU A 21 -42.40 -14.58 -8.45
C LEU A 21 -42.13 -15.52 -7.27
N MET A 22 -43.16 -16.20 -6.76
CA MET A 22 -42.99 -17.21 -5.70
C MET A 22 -42.39 -18.53 -6.21
N LEU A 23 -42.67 -18.91 -7.47
CA LEU A 23 -42.15 -20.15 -8.08
C LEU A 23 -40.70 -20.06 -8.56
N ASN A 24 -40.19 -18.86 -8.85
CA ASN A 24 -38.79 -18.66 -9.28
C ASN A 24 -37.82 -18.31 -8.12
N GLY A 25 -38.27 -18.37 -6.86
CA GLY A 25 -37.44 -18.11 -5.67
C GLY A 25 -36.66 -19.31 -5.13
N TYR A 26 -36.62 -20.44 -5.85
CA TYR A 26 -36.00 -21.68 -5.40
C TYR A 26 -34.68 -21.97 -6.14
N GLU A 27 -33.65 -21.18 -5.87
CA GLU A 27 -32.27 -21.55 -6.18
C GLU A 27 -31.46 -21.76 -4.90
N GLY A 28 -31.12 -23.02 -4.64
CA GLY A 28 -29.83 -23.38 -4.06
C GLY A 28 -29.62 -23.15 -2.56
N HIS A 29 -30.28 -23.96 -1.72
CA HIS A 29 -29.72 -24.27 -0.40
C HIS A 29 -28.43 -25.09 -0.56
N LYS A 30 -27.28 -24.42 -0.67
CA LYS A 30 -25.97 -25.03 -0.42
C LYS A 30 -25.84 -25.29 1.07
N VAL A 31 -25.90 -26.56 1.46
CA VAL A 31 -25.48 -27.05 2.78
C VAL A 31 -24.00 -26.69 2.95
N ILE A 32 -23.71 -25.64 3.72
CA ILE A 32 -22.35 -25.36 4.20
C ILE A 32 -22.04 -26.44 5.25
N ARG A 33 -21.36 -27.51 4.83
CA ARG A 33 -20.63 -28.38 5.76
C ARG A 33 -19.62 -27.49 6.49
N ARG A 34 -19.89 -27.13 7.74
CA ARG A 34 -18.87 -26.59 8.65
C ARG A 34 -17.83 -27.68 8.88
N VAL A 35 -16.80 -27.70 8.04
CA VAL A 35 -15.55 -28.37 8.38
C VAL A 35 -14.95 -27.53 9.50
N LYS A 36 -14.86 -28.13 10.68
CA LYS A 36 -14.21 -27.56 11.86
C LYS A 36 -12.74 -27.32 11.49
N ARG A 37 -12.39 -26.10 11.08
CA ARG A 37 -11.01 -25.69 10.83
C ARG A 37 -10.27 -25.88 12.15
N GLU A 38 -9.34 -26.84 12.18
CA GLU A 38 -8.39 -26.94 13.29
C GLU A 38 -7.65 -25.60 13.43
N ARG A 39 -7.39 -25.22 14.68
CA ARG A 39 -7.16 -23.84 15.10
C ARG A 39 -5.89 -23.28 14.46
N ALA A 40 -6.00 -22.15 13.78
CA ALA A 40 -4.86 -21.36 13.27
C ALA A 40 -3.83 -20.96 14.34
N PHE A 41 -4.18 -21.12 15.63
CA PHE A 41 -3.27 -20.91 16.76
C PHE A 41 -2.22 -22.03 16.94
N ASP A 42 -2.47 -23.25 16.44
CA ASP A 42 -1.54 -24.37 16.63
C ASP A 42 -0.37 -24.34 15.64
N LEU A 43 -0.55 -23.73 14.45
CA LEU A 43 0.51 -23.47 13.46
C LEU A 43 1.55 -22.45 13.96
N LEU A 44 1.08 -21.41 14.66
CA LEU A 44 1.96 -20.40 15.29
C LEU A 44 2.83 -20.98 16.41
N ARG A 45 2.35 -22.04 17.07
CA ARG A 45 3.08 -22.73 18.13
C ARG A 45 4.09 -23.73 17.57
N LEU A 46 3.79 -24.34 16.43
CA LEU A 46 4.69 -25.22 15.68
C LEU A 46 5.81 -24.44 14.97
N GLU A 47 5.54 -23.27 14.38
CA GLU A 47 6.59 -22.39 13.81
C GLU A 47 7.61 -21.96 14.86
N ARG A 48 7.15 -21.53 16.04
CA ARG A 48 8.04 -21.13 17.14
C ARG A 48 8.93 -22.26 17.66
N ALA A 49 8.47 -23.51 17.56
CA ALA A 49 9.24 -24.68 17.96
C ALA A 49 10.24 -25.12 16.88
N LEU A 50 10.02 -24.72 15.62
CA LEU A 50 10.90 -25.01 14.50
C LEU A 50 12.04 -23.97 14.37
N ASP A 51 11.74 -22.69 14.60
CA ASP A 51 12.74 -21.60 14.59
C ASP A 51 13.79 -21.75 15.71
N SER A 52 13.46 -22.40 16.82
CA SER A 52 14.42 -22.68 17.90
C SER A 52 15.26 -23.95 17.69
N ALA A 53 14.99 -24.72 16.62
CA ALA A 53 15.58 -26.04 16.39
C ALA A 53 16.59 -26.11 15.23
N LEU A 54 16.81 -25.03 14.47
CA LEU A 54 17.74 -25.00 13.34
C LEU A 54 19.04 -24.26 13.71
N PRO A 55 20.20 -24.93 13.74
CA PRO A 55 21.49 -24.25 13.79
C PRO A 55 21.88 -23.71 12.40
N ASP A 56 22.50 -22.52 12.40
CA ASP A 56 23.09 -21.85 11.23
C ASP A 56 23.90 -22.82 10.35
N SER A 57 23.43 -23.11 9.13
CA SER A 57 24.23 -23.82 8.14
C SER A 57 24.68 -22.89 7.03
N SER A 58 25.82 -22.23 7.27
CA SER A 58 26.68 -21.72 6.20
C SER A 58 27.26 -22.91 5.42
N ARG A 59 27.07 -22.95 4.09
CA ARG A 59 27.99 -23.49 3.04
C ARG A 59 27.25 -23.88 1.75
N LEU A 60 27.45 -23.11 0.68
CA LEU A 60 27.48 -23.57 -0.72
C LEU A 60 28.48 -22.64 -1.41
N GLY A 61 29.57 -23.06 -2.07
CA GLY A 61 29.77 -24.26 -2.89
C GLY A 61 29.69 -23.83 -4.36
N ASP A 62 30.84 -23.78 -5.04
CA ASP A 62 31.04 -23.31 -6.42
C ASP A 62 29.96 -23.76 -7.42
N ILE A 63 29.44 -22.82 -8.23
CA ILE A 63 28.53 -23.11 -9.36
C ILE A 63 29.13 -22.51 -10.65
N PRO A 64 29.20 -23.28 -11.75
CA PRO A 64 29.81 -22.86 -13.01
C PRO A 64 28.95 -21.85 -13.77
N VAL A 65 29.65 -20.99 -14.53
CA VAL A 65 29.11 -19.93 -15.41
C VAL A 65 28.06 -20.49 -16.36
N ARG A 66 26.79 -20.20 -16.07
CA ARG A 66 25.64 -20.48 -16.93
C ARG A 66 25.27 -19.22 -17.72
N ASP A 67 24.84 -19.42 -18.97
CA ASP A 67 24.42 -18.39 -19.94
C ASP A 67 23.71 -17.19 -19.30
N LEU A 68 24.25 -15.98 -19.53
CA LEU A 68 23.73 -14.71 -19.03
C LEU A 68 22.23 -14.49 -19.31
N LYS A 69 21.71 -15.07 -20.40
CA LYS A 69 20.30 -14.97 -20.79
C LYS A 69 19.38 -15.89 -19.98
N SER A 70 19.90 -17.02 -19.48
CA SER A 70 19.16 -17.92 -18.59
C SER A 70 19.14 -17.42 -17.14
N ALA A 71 20.18 -16.69 -16.70
CA ALA A 71 20.22 -16.06 -15.38
C ALA A 71 19.23 -14.90 -15.27
N VAL A 72 19.19 -14.00 -16.26
CA VAL A 72 18.25 -12.86 -16.28
C VAL A 72 16.77 -13.33 -16.33
N ASP A 73 16.50 -14.43 -17.03
CA ASP A 73 15.14 -15.01 -17.12
C ASP A 73 14.76 -15.84 -15.88
N ASP A 74 15.73 -16.17 -15.02
CA ASP A 74 15.51 -16.81 -13.72
C ASP A 74 15.32 -15.76 -12.62
N ASP A 75 16.10 -14.66 -12.67
CA ASP A 75 15.99 -13.53 -11.73
C ASP A 75 14.64 -12.82 -11.83
N THR A 76 14.10 -12.63 -13.05
CA THR A 76 12.76 -12.04 -13.24
C THR A 76 11.67 -12.96 -12.70
N LYS A 77 11.75 -14.27 -12.94
CA LYS A 77 10.83 -15.25 -12.36
C LYS A 77 10.95 -15.31 -10.83
N CYS A 78 12.16 -15.18 -10.30
CA CYS A 78 12.43 -15.12 -8.86
C CYS A 78 11.77 -13.89 -8.24
N GLN A 79 11.94 -12.72 -8.85
CA GLN A 79 11.30 -11.47 -8.43
C GLN A 79 9.78 -11.57 -8.47
N GLU A 80 9.22 -12.09 -9.57
CA GLU A 80 7.78 -12.29 -9.73
C GLU A 80 7.22 -13.23 -8.65
N LYS A 81 7.95 -14.29 -8.31
CA LYS A 81 7.58 -15.19 -7.22
C LYS A 81 7.57 -14.46 -5.88
N CYS A 82 8.65 -13.75 -5.52
CA CYS A 82 8.69 -12.97 -4.28
C CYS A 82 7.53 -11.97 -4.21
N ASN A 83 7.26 -11.23 -5.30
CA ASN A 83 6.16 -10.28 -5.38
C ASN A 83 4.79 -10.96 -5.24
N THR A 84 4.63 -12.15 -5.82
CA THR A 84 3.40 -12.93 -5.72
C THR A 84 3.17 -13.41 -4.29
N ASP A 85 4.20 -13.93 -3.62
CA ASP A 85 4.13 -14.38 -2.23
C ASP A 85 3.80 -13.22 -1.28
N LEU A 86 4.42 -12.05 -1.50
CA LEU A 86 4.08 -10.84 -0.75
C LEU A 86 2.61 -10.44 -0.97
N LYS A 87 2.14 -10.43 -2.22
CA LYS A 87 0.76 -10.06 -2.55
C LYS A 87 -0.25 -10.98 -1.86
N ILE A 88 -0.03 -12.29 -1.91
CA ILE A 88 -0.86 -13.28 -1.22
C ILE A 88 -0.82 -13.06 0.29
N GLY A 89 0.36 -12.74 0.85
CA GLY A 89 0.51 -12.41 2.26
C GLY A 89 -0.31 -11.18 2.66
N LEU A 90 -0.24 -10.11 1.86
CA LEU A 90 -0.92 -8.84 2.12
C LEU A 90 -2.46 -8.96 2.07
N ASP A 91 -3.02 -9.98 1.41
CA ASP A 91 -4.46 -10.27 1.46
C ASP A 91 -4.94 -10.63 2.89
N MET A 92 -4.04 -11.04 3.77
CA MET A 92 -4.32 -11.29 5.19
C MET A 92 -4.24 -10.03 6.07
N VAL A 93 -3.71 -8.93 5.55
CA VAL A 93 -3.53 -7.66 6.26
C VAL A 93 -4.68 -6.73 5.94
N LYS A 94 -5.39 -6.22 6.95
CA LYS A 94 -6.43 -5.22 6.68
C LYS A 94 -5.76 -3.88 6.43
N ALA A 95 -6.08 -3.30 5.28
CA ALA A 95 -5.58 -1.99 4.89
C ALA A 95 -6.65 -1.15 4.18
N HIS A 96 -6.41 0.15 4.13
CA HIS A 96 -7.23 1.11 3.40
C HIS A 96 -6.47 1.72 2.22
N THR A 97 -7.14 2.23 1.20
CA THR A 97 -6.47 2.85 0.03
C THR A 97 -6.36 4.38 0.12
N ALA A 98 -6.43 4.93 1.34
CA ALA A 98 -6.64 6.36 1.56
C ALA A 98 -5.44 7.28 1.28
N PHE A 99 -4.22 6.74 1.30
CA PHE A 99 -2.99 7.54 1.16
C PHE A 99 -2.54 7.77 -0.29
N GLY A 100 -3.34 7.37 -1.28
CA GLY A 100 -3.16 7.74 -2.68
C GLY A 100 -1.75 7.43 -3.18
N SER A 101 -1.01 8.47 -3.59
CA SER A 101 0.36 8.34 -4.10
C SER A 101 1.46 8.24 -3.03
N MET A 102 1.14 8.42 -1.73
CA MET A 102 2.15 8.56 -0.66
C MET A 102 2.85 7.25 -0.25
N GLY A 103 2.44 6.08 -0.75
CA GLY A 103 3.21 4.83 -0.58
C GLY A 103 3.48 4.39 0.86
N VAL A 104 2.76 4.94 1.85
CA VAL A 104 2.81 4.56 3.28
C VAL A 104 1.89 3.36 3.52
N PRO A 105 2.26 2.38 4.36
CA PRO A 105 1.39 1.25 4.64
C PRO A 105 0.12 1.74 5.32
N SER A 106 -1.00 1.29 4.78
CA SER A 106 -2.31 1.83 5.14
C SER A 106 -3.10 0.89 6.05
N VAL A 107 -2.39 0.26 6.99
CA VAL A 107 -2.94 -0.74 7.91
C VAL A 107 -3.89 -0.12 8.93
N LEU A 108 -4.78 -0.94 9.52
CA LEU A 108 -5.84 -0.45 10.40
C LEU A 108 -5.46 -0.44 11.89
N ASP A 109 -4.70 -1.43 12.33
CA ASP A 109 -4.35 -1.64 13.73
C ASP A 109 -2.92 -2.21 13.92
N GLU A 110 -2.53 -2.42 15.17
CA GLU A 110 -1.19 -2.91 15.53
C GLU A 110 -0.92 -4.32 14.97
N LEU A 111 -1.91 -5.22 15.01
CA LEU A 111 -1.73 -6.59 14.54
C LEU A 111 -1.51 -6.61 13.02
N ASP A 112 -2.27 -5.79 12.30
CA ASP A 112 -2.09 -5.59 10.87
C ASP A 112 -0.71 -4.97 10.55
N LEU A 113 -0.24 -4.02 11.37
CA LEU A 113 1.11 -3.44 11.22
C LEU A 113 2.22 -4.47 11.48
N GLN A 114 2.10 -5.30 12.53
CA GLN A 114 3.06 -6.38 12.80
C GLN A 114 3.11 -7.39 11.66
N MET A 115 1.94 -7.79 11.16
CA MET A 115 1.85 -8.73 10.05
C MET A 115 2.44 -8.14 8.77
N PHE A 116 2.11 -6.88 8.46
CA PHE A 116 2.70 -6.15 7.35
C PHE A 116 4.23 -6.15 7.42
N CYS A 117 4.79 -5.77 8.58
CA CYS A 117 6.24 -5.71 8.76
C CYS A 117 6.92 -7.08 8.65
N ARG A 118 6.26 -8.16 9.11
CA ARG A 118 6.78 -9.54 8.95
C ARG A 118 6.80 -9.97 7.48
N LEU A 119 5.72 -9.70 6.75
CA LEU A 119 5.60 -10.04 5.33
C LEU A 119 6.62 -9.27 4.48
N ASP A 120 6.76 -7.97 4.73
CA ASP A 120 7.74 -7.14 4.04
C ASP A 120 9.19 -7.59 4.34
N THR A 121 9.47 -7.99 5.58
CA THR A 121 10.77 -8.59 5.95
C THR A 121 11.04 -9.88 5.20
N ALA A 122 10.05 -10.76 5.05
CA ALA A 122 10.20 -11.99 4.28
C ALA A 122 10.42 -11.70 2.78
N HIS A 123 9.73 -10.69 2.25
CA HIS A 123 9.88 -10.25 0.87
C HIS A 123 11.27 -9.66 0.59
N ASP A 124 11.79 -8.78 1.45
CA ASP A 124 13.15 -8.23 1.32
C ASP A 124 14.21 -9.35 1.35
N ARG A 125 14.06 -10.34 2.25
CA ARG A 125 14.95 -11.52 2.26
C ARG A 125 14.86 -12.32 0.95
N CYS A 126 13.66 -12.50 0.41
CA CYS A 126 13.43 -13.19 -0.86
C CYS A 126 14.12 -12.44 -2.02
N LEU A 127 13.94 -11.11 -2.10
CA LEU A 127 14.54 -10.29 -3.14
C LEU A 127 16.08 -10.28 -3.06
N ARG A 128 16.65 -10.19 -1.86
CA ARG A 128 18.11 -10.28 -1.68
C ARG A 128 18.65 -11.65 -2.09
N ALA A 129 17.92 -12.73 -1.81
CA ALA A 129 18.30 -14.07 -2.26
C ALA A 129 18.25 -14.21 -3.79
N CYS A 130 17.36 -13.47 -4.45
CA CYS A 130 17.31 -13.34 -5.91
C CYS A 130 18.36 -12.35 -6.47
N GLY A 131 19.23 -11.75 -5.65
CA GLY A 131 20.27 -10.81 -6.10
C GLY A 131 19.81 -9.37 -6.30
N PHE A 132 18.59 -8.99 -5.89
CA PHE A 132 18.11 -7.61 -5.97
C PHE A 132 18.49 -6.81 -4.73
N GLU A 133 18.96 -5.59 -4.94
CA GLU A 133 19.22 -4.61 -3.88
C GLU A 133 18.08 -3.58 -3.80
N ILE A 134 17.47 -3.43 -2.61
CA ILE A 134 16.37 -2.49 -2.38
C ILE A 134 16.94 -1.16 -1.91
N GLN A 135 16.78 -0.10 -2.71
CA GLN A 135 17.41 1.21 -2.47
C GLN A 135 16.68 2.08 -1.43
N PHE A 136 15.35 2.02 -1.38
CA PHE A 136 14.54 2.61 -0.31
C PHE A 136 13.51 1.58 0.11
N ASN A 137 13.67 1.06 1.33
CA ASN A 137 12.74 0.10 1.88
C ASN A 137 11.77 0.82 2.84
N MET A 138 10.48 0.82 2.48
CA MET A 138 9.40 1.32 3.34
C MET A 138 9.43 0.67 4.74
N ARG A 139 9.88 -0.59 4.85
CA ARG A 139 10.10 -1.27 6.12
C ARG A 139 11.13 -0.57 6.99
N ASP A 140 12.26 -0.16 6.44
CA ASP A 140 13.32 0.40 7.27
C ASP A 140 12.80 1.68 7.95
N TYR A 141 12.08 2.51 7.20
CA TYR A 141 11.42 3.68 7.78
C TYR A 141 10.29 3.30 8.76
N VAL A 142 9.28 2.53 8.33
CA VAL A 142 8.05 2.35 9.11
C VAL A 142 8.19 1.26 10.17
N CYS A 143 8.80 0.13 9.83
CA CYS A 143 8.85 -1.06 10.67
C CYS A 143 10.06 -1.10 11.61
N VAL A 144 11.16 -0.44 11.25
CA VAL A 144 12.38 -0.40 12.07
C VAL A 144 12.47 0.93 12.82
N ASP A 145 12.54 2.05 12.11
CA ASP A 145 12.87 3.35 12.73
C ASP A 145 11.66 4.03 13.39
N HIS A 146 10.48 3.93 12.78
CA HIS A 146 9.30 4.68 13.19
C HIS A 146 8.07 3.81 13.54
N TYR A 147 8.29 2.58 14.01
CA TYR A 147 7.21 1.64 14.33
C TYR A 147 6.23 2.21 15.37
N SER A 148 6.77 2.71 16.49
CA SER A 148 5.97 3.28 17.58
C SER A 148 5.23 4.55 17.17
N GLU A 149 5.84 5.38 16.32
CA GLU A 149 5.23 6.59 15.79
C GLU A 149 4.10 6.27 14.82
N MET A 150 4.30 5.30 13.92
CA MET A 150 3.25 4.79 13.04
C MET A 150 2.07 4.27 13.86
N LEU A 151 2.34 3.41 14.85
CA LEU A 151 1.34 2.85 15.75
C LEU A 151 0.53 3.95 16.47
N ALA A 152 1.19 5.01 16.95
CA ALA A 152 0.53 6.14 17.60
C ALA A 152 -0.38 6.94 16.66
N ASN A 153 -0.12 6.91 15.34
CA ASN A 153 -0.90 7.63 14.33
C ASN A 153 -2.03 6.78 13.71
N LEU A 154 -1.98 5.45 13.82
CA LEU A 154 -3.00 4.54 13.27
C LEU A 154 -4.45 4.89 13.65
N PRO A 155 -4.79 5.26 14.91
CA PRO A 155 -6.16 5.60 15.25
C PRO A 155 -6.69 6.79 14.44
N CYS A 156 -5.86 7.82 14.21
CA CYS A 156 -6.23 8.97 13.40
C CYS A 156 -6.37 8.60 11.92
N PHE A 157 -5.42 7.82 11.39
CA PHE A 157 -5.45 7.37 10.00
C PHE A 157 -6.70 6.54 9.69
N ASN A 158 -7.02 5.57 10.54
CA ASN A 158 -8.20 4.74 10.41
C ASN A 158 -9.50 5.57 10.49
N TYR A 159 -9.59 6.46 11.49
CA TYR A 159 -10.76 7.33 11.66
C TYR A 159 -10.97 8.27 10.44
N ALA A 160 -9.90 8.86 9.92
CA ALA A 160 -9.97 9.78 8.78
C ALA A 160 -10.10 9.07 7.42
N SER A 161 -9.81 7.77 7.35
CA SER A 161 -9.76 6.98 6.10
C SER A 161 -10.98 7.14 5.19
N PRO A 162 -12.24 7.11 5.68
CA PRO A 162 -13.41 7.29 4.82
C PRO A 162 -13.45 8.65 4.14
N GLN A 163 -13.03 9.71 4.83
CA GLN A 163 -12.99 11.07 4.28
C GLN A 163 -11.81 11.26 3.34
N LEU A 164 -10.65 10.70 3.67
CA LEU A 164 -9.49 10.68 2.79
C LEU A 164 -9.81 10.01 1.45
N LYS A 165 -10.47 8.85 1.46
CA LYS A 165 -10.92 8.14 0.23
C LYS A 165 -11.92 8.93 -0.60
N ARG A 166 -12.75 9.75 0.04
CA ARG A 166 -13.80 10.54 -0.63
C ARG A 166 -13.26 11.84 -1.23
N GLN A 167 -12.34 12.49 -0.52
CA GLN A 167 -11.91 13.86 -0.83
C GLN A 167 -10.53 13.92 -1.51
N CYS A 168 -9.66 12.95 -1.20
CA CYS A 168 -8.31 12.83 -1.71
C CYS A 168 -8.21 11.58 -2.60
N GLY A 169 -7.01 11.28 -3.10
CA GLY A 169 -6.82 10.10 -3.91
C GLY A 169 -6.93 10.36 -5.42
N SER A 170 -7.06 9.29 -6.18
CA SER A 170 -6.91 9.29 -7.65
C SER A 170 -7.92 10.16 -8.39
N ARG A 171 -9.11 10.38 -7.82
CA ARG A 171 -10.14 11.25 -8.41
C ARG A 171 -9.78 12.73 -8.39
N THR A 172 -8.97 13.14 -7.42
CA THR A 172 -8.60 14.55 -7.21
C THR A 172 -7.15 14.83 -7.60
N CYS A 173 -6.23 13.93 -7.25
CA CYS A 173 -4.79 14.08 -7.42
C CYS A 173 -4.16 13.10 -8.42
N GLY A 174 -4.97 12.18 -8.97
CA GLY A 174 -4.56 11.21 -9.98
C GLY A 174 -4.87 11.63 -11.42
N PRO A 175 -4.81 10.69 -12.38
CA PRO A 175 -4.59 9.25 -12.20
C PRO A 175 -3.17 8.91 -11.73
N TYR A 176 -3.05 7.89 -10.88
CA TYR A 176 -1.75 7.36 -10.47
C TYR A 176 -1.28 6.34 -11.51
N LYS A 177 -0.07 6.57 -12.03
CA LYS A 177 0.63 5.61 -12.88
C LYS A 177 1.72 4.92 -12.07
N GLU A 178 2.29 3.85 -12.61
CA GLU A 178 3.54 3.29 -12.09
C GLU A 178 4.64 4.35 -12.10
N LEU A 179 5.58 4.24 -11.16
CA LEU A 179 6.69 5.18 -11.08
C LEU A 179 7.65 4.90 -12.24
N GLU A 180 7.74 5.84 -13.17
CA GLU A 180 8.79 5.85 -14.17
C GLU A 180 10.09 6.35 -13.53
N VAL A 181 11.15 5.54 -13.57
CA VAL A 181 12.47 5.86 -13.00
C VAL A 181 13.21 6.83 -13.94
N SER A 182 12.71 8.06 -14.00
CA SER A 182 13.26 9.15 -14.80
C SER A 182 12.97 10.48 -14.12
N VAL A 183 13.76 11.53 -14.42
CA VAL A 183 13.55 12.87 -13.86
C VAL A 183 12.13 13.38 -14.13
N LEU A 184 11.60 13.10 -15.31
CA LEU A 184 10.22 13.46 -15.69
C LEU A 184 9.18 12.65 -14.91
N GLY A 185 9.41 11.34 -14.76
CA GLY A 185 8.57 10.44 -13.97
C GLY A 185 8.49 10.86 -12.50
N PHE A 186 9.63 11.14 -11.87
CA PHE A 186 9.69 11.69 -10.52
C PHE A 186 8.99 13.05 -10.42
N ALA A 187 9.19 13.94 -11.41
CA ALA A 187 8.51 15.22 -11.42
C ALA A 187 6.98 15.07 -11.42
N GLN A 188 6.45 14.12 -12.19
CA GLN A 188 5.03 13.80 -12.21
C GLN A 188 4.56 13.21 -10.88
N ARG A 189 5.29 12.23 -10.33
CA ARG A 189 4.98 11.64 -9.02
C ARG A 189 4.92 12.70 -7.92
N CYS A 190 5.89 13.61 -7.86
CA CYS A 190 5.92 14.69 -6.88
C CYS A 190 4.73 15.65 -7.00
N ARG A 191 4.20 15.90 -8.20
CA ARG A 191 2.95 16.70 -8.35
C ARG A 191 1.77 16.01 -7.67
N SER A 192 1.62 14.70 -7.86
CA SER A 192 0.58 13.92 -7.20
C SER A 192 0.79 13.86 -5.68
N LEU A 193 2.04 13.65 -5.23
CA LEU A 193 2.39 13.63 -3.80
C LEU A 193 2.04 14.96 -3.11
N VAL A 194 2.41 16.10 -3.70
CA VAL A 194 2.09 17.43 -3.14
C VAL A 194 0.57 17.61 -3.05
N CYS A 195 -0.18 17.23 -4.09
CA CYS A 195 -1.64 17.32 -4.08
C CYS A 195 -2.25 16.45 -2.96
N ASP A 196 -1.82 15.20 -2.85
CA ASP A 196 -2.30 14.25 -1.84
C ASP A 196 -1.94 14.71 -0.42
N LEU A 197 -0.74 15.23 -0.20
CA LEU A 197 -0.30 15.77 1.09
C LEU A 197 -1.13 16.98 1.51
N VAL A 198 -1.37 17.93 0.61
CA VAL A 198 -2.21 19.11 0.89
C VAL A 198 -3.64 18.69 1.25
N CYS A 199 -4.23 17.77 0.48
CA CYS A 199 -5.56 17.26 0.76
C CYS A 199 -5.61 16.51 2.10
N THR A 200 -4.64 15.63 2.33
CA THR A 200 -4.55 14.80 3.53
C THR A 200 -4.34 15.64 4.77
N HIS A 201 -3.48 16.66 4.74
CA HIS A 201 -3.30 17.61 5.83
C HIS A 201 -4.62 18.23 6.28
N ARG A 202 -5.42 18.70 5.32
CA ARG A 202 -6.74 19.30 5.59
C ARG A 202 -7.66 18.27 6.24
N VAL A 203 -7.77 17.06 5.67
CA VAL A 203 -8.67 16.03 6.20
C VAL A 203 -8.25 15.57 7.60
N LEU A 204 -6.97 15.29 7.82
CA LEU A 204 -6.45 14.85 9.12
C LEU A 204 -6.68 15.89 10.21
N ARG A 205 -6.47 17.18 9.91
CA ARG A 205 -6.75 18.26 10.88
C ARG A 205 -8.22 18.37 11.23
N THR A 206 -9.10 18.24 10.23
CA THR A 206 -10.54 18.33 10.44
C THR A 206 -11.10 17.12 11.19
N GLN A 207 -10.62 15.91 10.88
CA GLN A 207 -11.14 14.67 11.45
C GLN A 207 -10.50 14.35 12.82
N CYS A 208 -9.19 14.47 12.96
CA CYS A 208 -8.47 14.08 14.17
C CYS A 208 -8.18 15.25 15.12
N GLY A 209 -8.52 16.49 14.74
CA GLY A 209 -8.20 17.69 15.49
C GLY A 209 -6.79 18.23 15.25
N GLY A 210 -6.50 19.40 15.83
CA GLY A 210 -5.27 20.16 15.58
C GLY A 210 -3.99 19.42 15.95
N ALA A 211 -3.88 18.88 17.17
CA ALA A 211 -2.65 18.23 17.64
C ALA A 211 -2.41 16.88 16.96
N ALA A 212 -3.38 15.96 17.03
CA ALA A 212 -3.23 14.62 16.47
C ALA A 212 -3.16 14.64 14.93
N GLY A 213 -4.01 15.46 14.27
CA GLY A 213 -3.98 15.60 12.83
C GLY A 213 -2.67 16.20 12.29
N VAL A 214 -2.07 17.17 13.00
CA VAL A 214 -0.78 17.74 12.60
C VAL A 214 0.37 16.75 12.80
N ARG A 215 0.38 15.97 13.92
CA ARG A 215 1.40 14.92 14.11
C ARG A 215 1.30 13.84 13.03
N ALA A 216 0.09 13.32 12.80
CA ALA A 216 -0.16 12.30 11.78
C ALA A 216 0.24 12.79 10.37
N PHE A 217 -0.04 14.06 10.06
CA PHE A 217 0.41 14.66 8.81
C PHE A 217 1.94 14.81 8.71
N ARG A 218 2.63 15.23 9.79
CA ARG A 218 4.11 15.31 9.77
C ARG A 218 4.74 13.97 9.45
N PHE A 219 4.26 12.90 10.08
CA PHE A 219 4.75 11.56 9.79
C PHE A 219 4.67 11.22 8.28
N LEU A 220 3.53 11.49 7.64
CA LEU A 220 3.37 11.27 6.19
C LEU A 220 4.29 12.16 5.35
N LEU A 221 4.47 13.42 5.76
CA LEU A 221 5.36 14.37 5.09
C LEU A 221 6.82 13.94 5.18
N ASP A 222 7.27 13.52 6.35
CA ASP A 222 8.66 13.12 6.60
C ASP A 222 8.98 11.80 5.90
N TYR A 223 8.05 10.83 5.90
CA TYR A 223 8.16 9.64 5.05
C TYR A 223 8.31 10.01 3.58
N THR A 224 7.43 10.88 3.06
CA THR A 224 7.43 11.26 1.64
C THR A 224 8.73 11.99 1.26
N ARG A 225 9.24 12.86 2.14
CA ARG A 225 10.53 13.55 1.95
C ARG A 225 11.69 12.58 1.92
N THR A 226 11.70 11.60 2.81
CA THR A 226 12.75 10.58 2.87
C THR A 226 12.74 9.72 1.61
N GLN A 227 11.56 9.27 1.19
CA GLN A 227 11.37 8.51 -0.05
C GLN A 227 11.88 9.29 -1.28
N VAL A 228 11.47 10.55 -1.44
CA VAL A 228 11.90 11.38 -2.58
C VAL A 228 13.40 11.67 -2.51
N THR A 229 13.96 11.89 -1.33
CA THR A 229 15.40 12.09 -1.16
C THR A 229 16.18 10.86 -1.64
N ALA A 230 15.73 9.65 -1.28
CA ALA A 230 16.36 8.42 -1.72
C ALA A 230 16.32 8.27 -3.26
N TRP A 231 15.18 8.57 -3.90
CA TRP A 231 15.06 8.56 -5.37
C TRP A 231 16.05 9.52 -6.04
N MET A 232 16.20 10.73 -5.48
CA MET A 232 17.07 11.76 -6.04
C MET A 232 18.55 11.45 -5.80
N GLN A 233 18.90 10.89 -4.64
CA GLN A 233 20.25 10.40 -4.36
C GLN A 233 20.65 9.30 -5.34
N ASP A 234 19.75 8.36 -5.63
CA ASP A 234 20.05 7.29 -6.58
C ASP A 234 20.23 7.82 -8.01
N THR A 235 19.33 8.70 -8.43
CA THR A 235 19.42 9.36 -9.74
C THR A 235 20.71 10.17 -9.87
N ALA A 236 21.10 10.89 -8.82
CA ALA A 236 22.33 11.68 -8.76
C ALA A 236 23.57 10.78 -8.89
N ARG A 237 23.62 9.66 -8.16
CA ARG A 237 24.69 8.65 -8.26
C ARG A 237 24.80 8.09 -9.67
N ASN A 238 23.68 7.65 -10.26
CA ASN A 238 23.65 7.03 -11.58
C ASN A 238 23.99 8.00 -12.72
N SER A 239 23.79 9.31 -12.51
CA SER A 239 24.06 10.35 -13.51
C SER A 239 25.33 11.17 -13.23
N ALA A 240 26.09 10.83 -12.19
CA ALA A 240 27.28 11.56 -11.73
C ALA A 240 27.04 13.08 -11.56
N LYS A 241 25.84 13.45 -11.07
CA LYS A 241 25.42 14.84 -10.82
C LYS A 241 25.12 15.04 -9.35
N SER A 242 24.98 16.31 -8.92
CA SER A 242 24.51 16.58 -7.57
C SER A 242 22.99 16.34 -7.46
N VAL A 243 22.50 16.08 -6.23
CA VAL A 243 21.05 15.96 -5.95
C VAL A 243 20.30 17.23 -6.37
N ALA A 244 20.90 18.40 -6.18
CA ALA A 244 20.30 19.68 -6.55
C ALA A 244 20.08 19.81 -8.08
N ASP A 245 20.97 19.23 -8.89
CA ASP A 245 20.89 19.29 -10.35
C ASP A 245 19.82 18.37 -10.93
N VAL A 246 19.56 17.24 -10.26
CA VAL A 246 18.58 16.25 -10.72
C VAL A 246 17.19 16.45 -10.10
N MET A 247 17.08 17.24 -9.04
CA MET A 247 15.83 17.50 -8.31
C MET A 247 14.83 18.30 -9.17
N PRO A 248 13.68 17.71 -9.55
CA PRO A 248 12.64 18.46 -10.24
C PRO A 248 12.04 19.55 -9.35
N ARG A 249 11.65 20.68 -9.94
CA ARG A 249 10.94 21.76 -9.22
C ARG A 249 9.66 21.30 -8.52
N SER A 250 8.97 20.28 -9.04
CA SER A 250 7.79 19.75 -8.36
C SER A 250 8.14 18.94 -7.10
N CYS A 251 9.32 18.33 -7.05
CA CYS A 251 9.82 17.61 -5.87
C CYS A 251 10.42 18.56 -4.84
N SER A 252 11.10 19.62 -5.27
CA SER A 252 11.64 20.62 -4.33
C SER A 252 10.53 21.22 -3.45
N ARG A 253 9.31 21.39 -4.00
CA ARG A 253 8.11 21.83 -3.26
C ARG A 253 7.82 21.05 -1.98
N LEU A 254 8.18 19.76 -1.92
CA LEU A 254 7.97 18.94 -0.72
C LEU A 254 8.79 19.44 0.48
N PHE A 255 9.91 20.10 0.22
CA PHE A 255 10.83 20.62 1.23
C PHE A 255 10.55 22.07 1.61
N CYS A 256 9.57 22.71 0.96
CA CYS A 256 9.21 24.09 1.17
C CYS A 256 8.12 24.24 2.23
N GLU A 257 8.10 25.40 2.90
CA GLU A 257 6.94 25.76 3.71
C GLU A 257 5.68 25.85 2.85
N ARG A 258 4.60 25.23 3.33
CA ARG A 258 3.27 25.22 2.67
C ARG A 258 3.27 24.74 1.22
N PHE A 259 4.31 24.01 0.78
CA PHE A 259 4.47 23.54 -0.60
C PHE A 259 4.52 24.66 -1.66
N ASP A 260 4.90 25.87 -1.26
CA ASP A 260 5.07 27.01 -2.15
C ASP A 260 6.46 27.00 -2.80
N ALA A 261 6.50 27.10 -4.13
CA ALA A 261 7.73 27.08 -4.91
C ALA A 261 8.31 28.47 -5.17
N THR A 262 7.55 29.54 -4.91
CA THR A 262 7.89 30.89 -5.40
C THR A 262 9.20 31.45 -4.86
N ASN A 263 9.70 30.95 -3.71
CA ASN A 263 11.01 31.31 -3.14
C ASN A 263 11.77 30.12 -2.54
N CYS A 264 11.46 28.91 -3.00
CA CYS A 264 12.01 27.71 -2.39
C CYS A 264 13.11 27.10 -3.24
N THR A 265 14.34 27.28 -2.81
CA THR A 265 15.49 26.48 -3.25
C THR A 265 15.56 25.24 -2.37
N TYR A 266 15.73 24.06 -2.98
CA TYR A 266 16.05 22.86 -2.22
C TYR A 266 17.38 23.10 -1.51
N VAL A 267 17.35 23.20 -0.18
CA VAL A 267 18.54 23.17 0.65
C VAL A 267 18.61 21.74 1.20
N PRO A 268 19.59 20.91 0.80
CA PRO A 268 19.77 19.62 1.43
C PRO A 268 19.98 19.88 2.92
N SER A 269 19.12 19.32 3.77
CA SER A 269 19.39 19.30 5.20
C SER A 269 20.69 18.54 5.37
N SER A 270 21.74 19.24 5.82
CA SER A 270 22.95 18.59 6.33
C SER A 270 22.50 17.49 7.29
N GLN A 271 22.80 16.24 6.95
CA GLN A 271 22.51 15.10 7.80
C GLN A 271 23.06 15.37 9.21
N PRO A 272 22.35 15.02 10.30
CA PRO A 272 23.03 14.73 11.55
C PRO A 272 23.97 13.53 11.40
#